data_AF-A0A7S2VY06-F1
#
_entry.id   AF-A0A7S2VY06-F1
#
_cell.length_a   1.000
_cell.length_b   1.000
_cell.length_c   1.000
_cell.angle_alpha   90.00
_cell.angle_beta   90.00
_cell.angle_gamma   90.00
#
_symmetry.space_group_name_H-M   'P 1'
#
loop_
_entity.id
_entity.type
_entity.pdbx_description
1 polymer ?
#
loop_
_entity_poly.entity_id
_entity_poly.type
_entity_poly.pdbx_seq_one_letter_code
_entity_poly.pdbx_strand_id
1 'polypeptide(L)'
;NNGYSDDQVKVIYKRPTDLSLLRDVPISCNLCICDVLDDGLLSSGMIPAVKHALDQLLLPDAIVMPSSATLYAQAVEIRTPSIDGLDLSAIDSYRFHPTYTCGVDFTTDAYTALSAPMQVFTFDMLMPPESSEKQILDVTFSKRGKFNAILFWYDLTLIDDITLSTNPMRDENLPSSMRAAIQFMPGQIAVNDGIVLPVTCAHNTVGIHFSVEDAEYDHVSKRDASFPKYHFHMLRDEGRLAAYADAIERQIGKIKANGDQARVLDIGTG
;
A
#
# COMPACT_ATOMS: atom_id res chain seq x y z
N ASN A 1 6.88 32.25 11.86
CA ASN A 1 7.96 32.23 12.88
C ASN A 1 7.31 31.74 14.17
N ASN A 2 7.70 30.56 14.65
CA ASN A 2 7.08 29.89 15.80
C ASN A 2 7.84 30.15 17.12
N GLY A 3 8.76 31.12 17.16
CA GLY A 3 9.50 31.51 18.37
C GLY A 3 10.84 30.79 18.58
N TYR A 4 11.32 30.02 17.60
CA TYR A 4 12.62 29.36 17.63
C TYR A 4 13.64 30.14 16.79
N SER A 5 14.88 30.27 17.29
CA SER A 5 15.99 30.86 16.54
C SER A 5 16.72 29.82 15.69
N ASP A 6 17.52 30.29 14.73
CA ASP A 6 18.35 29.45 13.87
C ASP A 6 19.40 28.63 14.64
N ASP A 7 19.79 29.09 15.84
CA ASP A 7 20.69 28.37 16.75
C ASP A 7 19.99 27.19 17.45
N GLN A 8 18.65 27.23 17.56
CA GLN A 8 17.85 26.16 18.15
C GLN A 8 17.36 25.17 17.11
N VAL A 9 16.96 25.66 15.93
CA VAL A 9 16.42 24.84 14.84
C VAL A 9 16.97 25.33 13.51
N LYS A 10 17.66 24.45 12.79
CA LYS A 10 18.20 24.73 11.46
C LYS A 10 17.59 23.79 10.43
N VAL A 11 17.01 24.37 9.38
CA VAL A 11 16.47 23.62 8.23
C VAL A 11 17.55 23.53 7.15
N ILE A 12 17.83 22.32 6.69
CA ILE A 12 18.85 22.06 5.66
C ILE A 12 18.16 21.44 4.43
N TYR A 13 18.24 22.13 3.29
CA TYR A 13 17.61 21.71 2.04
C TYR A 13 18.49 20.72 1.28
N LYS A 14 18.63 19.51 1.82
CA LYS A 14 19.41 18.40 1.23
C LYS A 14 18.69 17.08 1.45
N ARG A 15 19.03 16.06 0.66
CA ARG A 15 18.63 14.68 0.97
C ARG A 15 19.36 14.22 2.23
N PRO A 16 18.77 13.34 3.05
CA PRO A 16 19.44 12.81 4.25
C PRO A 16 20.83 12.25 3.96
N THR A 17 20.99 11.54 2.84
CA THR A 17 22.26 10.93 2.39
C THR A 17 23.30 11.93 1.89
N ASP A 18 22.92 13.18 1.67
CA ASP A 18 23.84 14.25 1.21
C ASP A 18 24.31 15.15 2.37
N LEU A 19 23.87 14.86 3.60
CA LEU A 19 24.29 15.56 4.81
C LEU A 19 25.69 15.13 5.21
N SER A 20 26.48 16.10 5.67
CA SER A 20 27.84 15.89 6.13
C SER A 20 28.08 16.51 7.51
N LEU A 21 28.79 15.78 8.36
CA LEU A 21 29.23 16.27 9.67
C LEU A 21 30.15 17.48 9.50
N LEU A 22 30.17 18.37 10.50
CA LEU A 22 30.88 19.66 10.57
C LEU A 22 30.39 20.73 9.58
N ARG A 23 29.96 20.36 8.37
CA ARG A 23 29.46 21.29 7.35
C ARG A 23 27.97 21.56 7.51
N ASP A 24 27.16 20.51 7.51
CA ASP A 24 25.69 20.61 7.59
C ASP A 24 25.24 20.41 9.03
N VAL A 25 25.74 19.35 9.66
CA VAL A 25 25.48 18.98 11.05
C VAL A 25 26.74 19.27 11.88
N PRO A 26 26.77 20.32 12.74
CA PRO A 26 28.00 20.78 13.37
C PRO A 26 28.69 19.77 14.29
N ILE A 27 27.92 18.88 14.94
CA ILE A 27 28.36 17.87 15.89
C ILE A 27 27.52 16.61 15.74
N SER A 28 28.04 15.45 16.15
CA SER A 28 27.28 14.20 16.10
C SER A 28 26.06 14.26 17.00
N CYS A 29 24.92 13.79 16.49
CA CYS A 29 23.66 13.77 17.22
C CYS A 29 23.53 12.51 18.08
N ASN A 30 22.87 12.63 19.23
CA ASN A 30 22.54 11.51 20.12
C ASN A 30 21.08 11.03 19.96
N LEU A 31 20.28 11.71 19.14
CA LEU A 31 18.91 11.34 18.79
C LEU A 31 18.69 11.57 17.29
N CYS A 32 18.20 10.54 16.60
CA CYS A 32 17.79 10.60 15.21
C CYS A 32 16.27 10.39 15.12
N ILE A 33 15.58 11.35 14.50
CA ILE A 33 14.16 11.21 14.16
C ILE A 33 14.08 11.03 12.65
N CYS A 34 13.70 9.82 12.23
CA CYS A 34 13.51 9.48 10.83
C CYS A 34 12.02 9.32 10.54
N ASP A 35 11.41 10.39 10.02
CA ASP A 35 10.00 10.41 9.59
C ASP A 35 9.88 10.25 8.06
N VAL A 36 10.77 9.43 7.48
CA VAL A 36 10.81 9.17 6.03
C VAL A 36 9.96 7.92 5.75
N LEU A 37 8.66 8.05 5.93
CA LEU A 37 7.70 6.93 5.92
C LEU A 37 6.66 7.08 4.81
N ASP A 38 6.16 5.93 4.33
CA ASP A 38 5.04 5.82 3.39
C ASP A 38 4.28 4.52 3.62
N ASP A 39 3.16 4.34 2.91
CA ASP A 39 2.29 3.15 2.97
C ASP A 39 3.02 1.81 2.76
N GLY A 40 4.14 1.82 2.02
CA GLY A 40 4.96 0.65 1.72
C GLY A 40 6.20 0.52 2.62
N LEU A 41 6.30 1.33 3.69
CA LEU A 41 7.40 1.42 4.65
C LEU A 41 8.73 1.94 4.08
N LEU A 42 9.20 1.39 2.95
CA LEU A 42 10.57 1.56 2.47
C LEU A 42 10.73 2.54 1.30
N SER A 43 9.66 2.86 0.56
CA SER A 43 9.76 3.59 -0.72
C SER A 43 10.31 5.00 -0.63
N SER A 44 10.18 5.64 0.52
CA SER A 44 10.68 6.98 0.79
C SER A 44 12.17 6.98 1.16
N GLY A 45 12.76 5.80 1.38
CA GLY A 45 14.19 5.65 1.64
C GLY A 45 14.59 5.74 3.11
N MET A 46 13.77 5.22 4.02
CA MET A 46 14.10 5.14 5.46
C MET A 46 15.44 4.42 5.71
N ILE A 47 15.62 3.24 5.12
CA ILE A 47 16.82 2.40 5.31
C ILE A 47 18.12 3.13 4.91
N PRO A 48 18.25 3.67 3.68
CA PRO A 48 19.46 4.41 3.32
C PRO A 48 19.65 5.69 4.14
N ALA A 49 18.57 6.37 4.56
CA ALA A 49 18.66 7.58 5.39
C ALA A 49 19.20 7.27 6.80
N VAL A 50 18.63 6.26 7.47
CA VAL A 50 19.04 5.84 8.82
C VAL A 50 20.46 5.30 8.80
N LYS A 51 20.80 4.47 7.81
CA LYS A 51 22.16 3.93 7.65
C LYS A 51 23.20 5.04 7.51
N HIS A 52 22.96 6.01 6.63
CA HIS A 52 23.86 7.16 6.47
C HIS A 52 24.01 7.96 7.77
N ALA A 53 22.91 8.14 8.51
CA ALA A 53 22.95 8.83 9.79
C ALA A 53 23.81 8.08 10.81
N LEU A 54 23.60 6.77 10.98
CA LEU A 54 24.39 5.92 11.88
C LEU A 54 25.89 5.98 11.55
N ASP A 55 26.23 5.90 10.26
CA ASP A 55 27.62 5.85 9.81
C ASP A 55 28.36 7.19 9.96
N GLN A 56 27.66 8.33 9.79
CA GLN A 56 28.31 9.63 9.57
C GLN A 56 27.88 10.74 10.52
N LEU A 57 26.67 10.67 11.09
CA LEU A 57 26.03 11.81 11.75
C LEU A 57 25.70 11.55 13.23
N LEU A 58 25.67 10.30 13.67
CA LEU A 58 25.22 9.93 15.02
C LEU A 58 26.38 9.50 15.93
N LEU A 59 26.17 9.59 17.23
CA LEU A 59 27.02 8.94 18.24
C LEU A 59 26.78 7.42 18.25
N PRO A 60 27.75 6.60 18.70
CA PRO A 60 27.60 5.15 18.76
C PRO A 60 26.44 4.65 19.65
N ASP A 61 26.03 5.44 20.65
CA ASP A 61 24.94 5.17 21.59
C ASP A 61 23.70 6.02 21.30
N ALA A 62 23.59 6.57 20.09
CA ALA A 62 22.45 7.39 19.71
C ALA A 62 21.14 6.58 19.70
N ILE A 63 20.06 7.25 20.08
CA ILE A 63 18.70 6.73 19.96
C ILE A 63 18.19 7.01 18.54
N VAL A 64 17.57 6.02 17.90
CA VAL A 64 16.91 6.17 16.59
C VAL A 64 15.41 5.95 16.77
N MET A 65 14.61 6.88 16.25
CA MET A 65 13.15 6.79 16.19
C MET A 65 12.68 6.85 14.73
N PRO A 66 11.89 5.87 14.25
CA PRO A 66 11.44 4.68 14.98
C PRO A 66 12.60 3.76 15.36
N SER A 67 12.43 3.00 16.44
CA SER A 67 13.39 1.98 16.88
C SER A 67 13.32 0.73 16.01
N SER A 68 12.10 0.34 15.59
CA SER A 68 11.90 -0.81 14.72
C SER A 68 10.59 -0.72 13.93
N ALA A 69 10.50 -1.53 12.87
CA ALA A 69 9.30 -1.71 12.07
C ALA A 69 9.06 -3.20 11.81
N THR A 70 7.83 -3.67 12.01
CA THR A 70 7.43 -5.05 11.70
C THR A 70 6.41 -5.06 10.58
N LEU A 71 6.74 -5.73 9.48
CA LEU A 71 5.89 -5.87 8.29
C LEU A 71 5.00 -7.10 8.43
N TYR A 72 3.73 -6.95 8.09
CA TYR A 72 2.74 -8.02 8.04
C TYR A 72 2.12 -8.12 6.65
N ALA A 73 1.71 -9.33 6.27
CA ALA A 73 1.01 -9.59 5.02
C ALA A 73 -0.17 -10.55 5.24
N GLN A 74 -1.18 -10.43 4.38
CA GLN A 74 -2.36 -11.28 4.36
C GLN A 74 -2.77 -11.57 2.92
N ALA A 75 -3.03 -12.84 2.61
CA ALA A 75 -3.61 -13.20 1.34
C ALA A 75 -5.10 -12.85 1.32
N VAL A 76 -5.51 -12.12 0.28
CA VAL A 76 -6.87 -11.61 0.15
C VAL A 76 -7.42 -11.86 -1.25
N GLU A 77 -8.74 -11.80 -1.33
CA GLU A 77 -9.50 -11.73 -2.56
C GLU A 77 -10.13 -10.35 -2.68
N ILE A 78 -9.86 -9.66 -3.79
CA ILE A 78 -10.57 -8.43 -4.17
C ILE A 78 -11.41 -8.68 -5.41
N ARG A 79 -12.67 -8.25 -5.36
CA ARG A 79 -13.61 -8.30 -6.48
C ARG A 79 -14.19 -6.92 -6.73
N THR A 80 -14.43 -6.61 -8.00
CA THR A 80 -15.30 -5.46 -8.32
C THR A 80 -16.75 -5.82 -7.99
N PRO A 81 -17.46 -5.04 -7.15
CA PRO A 81 -18.86 -5.29 -6.87
C PRO A 81 -19.72 -4.99 -8.12
N SER A 82 -20.92 -5.56 -8.18
CA SER A 82 -21.92 -5.12 -9.14
C SER A 82 -22.40 -3.71 -8.80
N ILE A 83 -22.56 -2.86 -9.80
CA ILE A 83 -23.01 -1.46 -9.64
C ILE A 83 -24.28 -1.31 -10.44
N ASP A 84 -25.38 -0.92 -9.79
CA ASP A 84 -26.71 -0.76 -10.42
C ASP A 84 -27.14 -1.96 -11.27
N GLY A 85 -26.82 -3.18 -10.82
CA GLY A 85 -27.13 -4.43 -11.53
C GLY A 85 -26.20 -4.76 -12.70
N LEU A 86 -25.18 -3.94 -12.96
CA LEU A 86 -24.13 -4.22 -13.94
C LEU A 86 -23.02 -5.06 -13.28
N ASP A 87 -22.71 -6.21 -13.88
CA ASP A 87 -21.53 -6.99 -13.54
C ASP A 87 -20.30 -6.41 -14.23
N LEU A 88 -19.40 -5.82 -13.42
CA LEU A 88 -18.15 -5.24 -13.88
C LEU A 88 -16.94 -6.12 -13.58
N SER A 89 -17.12 -7.37 -13.17
CA SER A 89 -16.03 -8.29 -12.79
C SER A 89 -14.97 -8.49 -13.88
N ALA A 90 -15.31 -8.28 -15.16
CA ALA A 90 -14.35 -8.32 -16.26
C ALA A 90 -13.17 -7.34 -16.09
N ILE A 91 -13.38 -6.23 -15.36
CA ILE A 91 -12.35 -5.23 -15.07
C ILE A 91 -11.26 -5.75 -14.14
N ASP A 92 -11.55 -6.79 -13.33
CA ASP A 92 -10.59 -7.35 -12.37
C ASP A 92 -9.35 -7.93 -13.05
N SER A 93 -9.48 -8.39 -14.30
CA SER A 93 -8.37 -8.88 -15.13
C SER A 93 -7.33 -7.80 -15.50
N TYR A 94 -7.64 -6.53 -15.24
CA TYR A 94 -6.78 -5.37 -15.51
C TYR A 94 -6.24 -4.71 -14.23
N ARG A 95 -6.37 -5.34 -13.06
CA ARG A 95 -5.88 -4.81 -11.77
C ARG A 95 -4.37 -5.00 -11.56
N PHE A 96 -3.77 -5.98 -12.23
CA PHE A 96 -2.36 -6.26 -12.06
C PHE A 96 -1.50 -5.06 -12.50
N HIS A 97 -0.56 -4.69 -11.64
CA HIS A 97 0.49 -3.72 -11.92
C HIS A 97 1.78 -4.19 -11.22
N PRO A 98 2.98 -3.99 -11.80
CA PRO A 98 4.25 -4.44 -11.19
C PRO A 98 4.57 -3.78 -9.85
N THR A 99 3.89 -2.67 -9.51
CA THR A 99 4.01 -1.98 -8.22
C THR A 99 2.74 -2.09 -7.42
N TYR A 100 2.87 -2.18 -6.09
CA TYR A 100 1.74 -2.13 -5.18
C TYR A 100 0.99 -0.80 -5.24
N THR A 101 -0.22 -0.79 -4.72
CA THR A 101 -1.12 0.36 -4.63
C THR A 101 -1.15 0.90 -3.22
N CYS A 102 -1.08 2.23 -3.14
CA CYS A 102 -1.03 3.05 -1.92
C CYS A 102 -2.13 4.12 -2.00
N GLY A 103 -2.40 4.80 -0.89
CA GLY A 103 -3.31 5.94 -0.81
C GLY A 103 -4.78 5.55 -0.85
N VAL A 104 -5.11 4.29 -0.53
CA VAL A 104 -6.46 3.75 -0.59
C VAL A 104 -6.81 3.12 0.75
N ASP A 105 -7.99 3.45 1.27
CA ASP A 105 -8.52 2.82 2.47
C ASP A 105 -9.01 1.40 2.15
N PHE A 106 -8.31 0.39 2.66
CA PHE A 106 -8.71 -1.02 2.57
C PHE A 106 -9.39 -1.46 3.86
N THR A 107 -10.60 -0.99 4.11
CA THR A 107 -11.42 -1.47 5.24
C THR A 107 -11.83 -2.93 5.06
N THR A 108 -12.35 -3.58 6.10
CA THR A 108 -12.73 -5.01 6.09
C THR A 108 -13.72 -5.39 4.98
N ASP A 109 -14.55 -4.44 4.52
CA ASP A 109 -15.53 -4.69 3.45
C ASP A 109 -14.92 -4.53 2.04
N ALA A 110 -13.69 -4.00 1.93
CA ALA A 110 -13.03 -3.77 0.65
C ALA A 110 -12.42 -5.04 0.04
N TYR A 111 -12.25 -6.10 0.84
CA TYR A 111 -11.61 -7.35 0.45
C TYR A 111 -12.17 -8.54 1.25
N THR A 112 -11.93 -9.76 0.78
CA THR A 112 -12.19 -10.98 1.53
C THR A 112 -10.86 -11.57 2.01
N ALA A 113 -10.63 -11.61 3.33
CA ALA A 113 -9.47 -12.26 3.91
C ALA A 113 -9.49 -13.78 3.65
N LEU A 114 -8.40 -14.31 3.07
CA LEU A 114 -8.26 -15.74 2.76
C LEU A 114 -7.28 -16.47 3.68
N SER A 115 -6.39 -15.74 4.37
CA SER A 115 -5.45 -16.26 5.37
C SER A 115 -5.52 -15.44 6.67
N ALA A 116 -4.90 -15.93 7.74
CA ALA A 116 -4.53 -15.08 8.86
C ALA A 116 -3.41 -14.10 8.43
N PRO A 117 -3.28 -12.94 9.09
CA PRO A 117 -2.09 -12.11 8.96
C PRO A 117 -0.83 -12.87 9.38
N MET A 118 0.27 -12.64 8.66
CA MET A 118 1.56 -13.24 8.94
C MET A 118 2.60 -12.14 9.07
N GLN A 119 3.45 -12.23 10.09
CA GLN A 119 4.65 -11.41 10.18
C GLN A 119 5.64 -11.84 9.09
N VAL A 120 6.19 -10.86 8.38
CA VAL A 120 7.06 -11.08 7.23
C VAL A 120 8.50 -10.68 7.54
N PHE A 121 8.74 -9.40 7.84
CA PHE A 121 10.06 -8.87 8.16
C PHE A 121 10.00 -8.03 9.43
N THR A 122 11.11 -7.99 10.16
CA THR A 122 11.33 -7.02 11.25
C THR A 122 12.63 -6.26 10.96
N PHE A 123 12.53 -4.94 10.93
CA PHE A 123 13.65 -4.04 10.72
C PHE A 123 14.02 -3.40 12.05
N ASP A 124 15.23 -3.65 12.54
CA ASP A 124 15.84 -2.89 13.62
C ASP A 124 16.55 -1.66 13.02
N MET A 125 16.15 -0.46 13.43
CA MET A 125 16.71 0.77 12.86
C MET A 125 18.13 1.06 13.34
N LEU A 126 18.62 0.41 14.39
CA LEU A 126 20.04 0.44 14.78
C LEU A 126 20.89 -0.54 13.96
N MET A 127 20.25 -1.52 13.32
CA MET A 127 20.90 -2.51 12.45
C MET A 127 20.18 -2.59 11.09
N PRO A 128 20.15 -1.49 10.31
CA PRO A 128 19.49 -1.49 9.01
C PRO A 128 20.11 -2.55 8.09
N PRO A 129 19.32 -3.23 7.25
CA PRO A 129 19.80 -4.30 6.39
C PRO A 129 20.83 -3.79 5.38
N GLU A 130 21.91 -4.56 5.22
CA GLU A 130 23.01 -4.26 4.30
C GLU A 130 22.66 -4.54 2.84
N SER A 131 21.71 -5.45 2.59
CA SER A 131 21.37 -5.94 1.26
C SER A 131 19.91 -6.36 1.16
N SER A 132 19.50 -6.77 -0.04
CA SER A 132 18.15 -7.28 -0.28
C SER A 132 17.98 -8.67 0.36
N GLU A 133 16.85 -8.90 1.01
CA GLU A 133 16.50 -10.20 1.59
C GLU A 133 15.27 -10.78 0.91
N LYS A 134 15.13 -12.10 1.00
CA LYS A 134 13.94 -12.84 0.58
C LYS A 134 13.55 -13.85 1.65
N GLN A 135 12.25 -13.97 1.90
CA GLN A 135 11.66 -14.96 2.79
C GLN A 135 10.50 -15.66 2.07
N ILE A 136 10.34 -16.96 2.31
CA ILE A 136 9.18 -17.73 1.85
C ILE A 136 8.18 -17.79 2.99
N LEU A 137 6.92 -17.44 2.68
CA LEU A 137 5.79 -17.49 3.59
C LEU A 137 4.90 -18.66 3.17
N ASP A 138 4.78 -19.67 4.03
CA ASP A 138 3.83 -20.76 3.82
C ASP A 138 2.42 -20.30 4.21
N VAL A 139 1.72 -19.68 3.25
CA VAL A 139 0.40 -19.10 3.49
C VAL A 139 -0.64 -20.21 3.55
N THR A 140 -1.19 -20.43 4.74
CA THR A 140 -2.30 -21.36 4.96
C THR A 140 -3.64 -20.64 4.72
N PHE A 141 -4.41 -21.16 3.78
CA PHE A 141 -5.74 -20.62 3.43
C PHE A 141 -6.81 -21.23 4.33
N SER A 142 -7.71 -20.39 4.85
CA SER A 142 -8.74 -20.77 5.82
C SER A 142 -10.15 -20.88 5.24
N LYS A 143 -10.30 -20.60 3.94
CA LYS A 143 -11.58 -20.67 3.23
C LYS A 143 -11.40 -20.78 1.72
N ARG A 144 -12.47 -21.18 1.04
CA ARG A 144 -12.54 -21.16 -0.42
C ARG A 144 -12.60 -19.72 -0.94
N GLY A 145 -11.81 -19.42 -1.97
CA GLY A 145 -11.80 -18.11 -2.63
C GLY A 145 -10.87 -18.06 -3.83
N LYS A 146 -10.64 -16.85 -4.35
CA LYS A 146 -9.64 -16.60 -5.39
C LYS A 146 -8.56 -15.68 -4.85
N PHE A 147 -7.39 -16.25 -4.55
CA PHE A 147 -6.22 -15.48 -4.16
C PHE A 147 -5.74 -14.64 -5.34
N ASN A 148 -5.83 -13.32 -5.21
CA ASN A 148 -5.49 -12.40 -6.30
C ASN A 148 -4.76 -11.14 -5.83
N ALA A 149 -4.56 -10.97 -4.52
CA ALA A 149 -3.80 -9.86 -3.98
C ALA A 149 -3.24 -10.19 -2.59
N ILE A 150 -2.17 -9.50 -2.23
CA ILE A 150 -1.61 -9.48 -0.87
C ILE A 150 -1.81 -8.08 -0.31
N LEU A 151 -2.57 -8.00 0.77
CA LEU A 151 -2.68 -6.82 1.61
C LEU A 151 -1.52 -6.86 2.61
N PHE A 152 -0.78 -5.76 2.74
CA PHE A 152 0.32 -5.68 3.69
C PHE A 152 0.35 -4.31 4.38
N TRP A 153 0.88 -4.31 5.60
CA TRP A 153 0.96 -3.15 6.47
C TRP A 153 2.13 -3.33 7.43
N TYR A 154 2.37 -2.35 8.30
CA TYR A 154 3.43 -2.42 9.28
C TYR A 154 3.01 -1.83 10.62
N ASP A 155 3.65 -2.33 11.67
CA ASP A 155 3.65 -1.72 13.00
C ASP A 155 5.03 -1.10 13.22
N LEU A 156 5.07 0.19 13.56
CA LEU A 156 6.27 0.91 14.00
C LEU A 156 6.31 0.95 15.52
N THR A 157 7.47 0.61 16.08
CA THR A 157 7.79 0.96 17.45
C THR A 157 8.62 2.22 17.43
N LEU A 158 8.01 3.36 17.80
CA LEU A 158 8.73 4.64 17.87
C LEU A 158 9.84 4.54 18.91
N ILE A 159 9.46 4.18 20.14
CA ILE A 159 10.35 3.82 21.25
C ILE A 159 9.53 3.06 22.30
N ASP A 160 10.12 2.08 22.96
CA ASP A 160 9.50 1.30 24.05
C ASP A 160 8.07 0.80 23.72
N ASP A 161 7.05 1.28 24.44
CA ASP A 161 5.64 0.94 24.27
C ASP A 161 4.88 1.89 23.31
N ILE A 162 5.53 2.94 22.83
CA ILE A 162 4.95 3.92 21.92
C ILE A 162 5.00 3.36 20.50
N THR A 163 3.83 2.96 19.99
CA THR A 163 3.69 2.32 18.69
C THR A 163 2.73 3.07 17.76
N LEU A 164 2.92 2.89 16.46
CA LEU A 164 2.02 3.32 15.41
C LEU A 164 1.77 2.14 14.47
N SER A 165 0.57 2.00 13.94
CA SER A 165 0.21 0.89 13.06
C SER A 165 -0.51 1.40 11.82
N THR A 166 -0.25 0.77 10.67
CA THR A 166 -1.04 0.93 9.45
C THR A 166 -1.98 -0.25 9.19
N ASN A 167 -2.19 -1.10 10.20
CA ASN A 167 -3.09 -2.25 10.11
C ASN A 167 -4.53 -1.80 9.89
N PRO A 168 -5.15 -2.13 8.74
CA PRO A 168 -6.49 -1.65 8.41
C PRO A 168 -7.60 -2.30 9.24
N MET A 169 -7.26 -3.30 10.06
CA MET A 169 -8.19 -3.99 10.97
C MET A 169 -8.26 -3.34 12.37
N ARG A 170 -7.45 -2.29 12.65
CA ARG A 170 -7.53 -1.56 13.92
C ARG A 170 -8.58 -0.46 13.83
N ASP A 171 -9.42 -0.35 14.85
CA ASP A 171 -10.53 0.62 14.88
C ASP A 171 -10.11 2.03 15.35
N GLU A 172 -8.93 2.19 15.96
CA GLU A 172 -8.52 3.45 16.59
C GLU A 172 -7.08 3.86 16.26
N ASN A 173 -6.86 5.19 16.19
CA ASN A 173 -5.55 5.85 16.07
C ASN A 173 -4.71 5.48 14.85
N LEU A 174 -5.36 5.11 13.74
CA LEU A 174 -4.67 4.97 12.45
C LEU A 174 -4.24 6.35 11.91
N PRO A 175 -3.00 6.50 11.44
CA PRO A 175 -2.54 7.73 10.82
C PRO A 175 -3.32 8.00 9.53
N SER A 176 -3.77 9.24 9.32
CA SER A 176 -4.47 9.61 8.08
C SER A 176 -3.54 9.78 6.87
N SER A 177 -2.23 9.90 7.13
CA SER A 177 -1.17 10.07 6.12
C SER A 177 -0.55 8.76 5.64
N MET A 178 -0.80 7.64 6.32
CA MET A 178 -0.21 6.34 6.01
C MET A 178 -1.26 5.24 6.09
N ARG A 179 -1.27 4.32 5.13
CA ARG A 179 -2.27 3.25 5.01
C ARG A 179 -1.59 1.91 4.74
N ALA A 180 -2.37 0.84 4.83
CA ALA A 180 -1.97 -0.44 4.26
C ALA A 180 -1.80 -0.32 2.74
N ALA A 181 -0.88 -1.11 2.19
CA ALA A 181 -0.64 -1.21 0.76
C ALA A 181 -1.12 -2.56 0.23
N ILE A 182 -1.40 -2.61 -1.07
CA ILE A 182 -1.85 -3.84 -1.71
C ILE A 182 -1.05 -4.16 -2.97
N GLN A 183 -0.62 -5.41 -3.10
CA GLN A 183 -0.02 -5.92 -4.32
C GLN A 183 -0.94 -6.93 -4.99
N PHE A 184 -1.37 -6.64 -6.23
CA PHE A 184 -2.13 -7.59 -7.03
C PHE A 184 -1.21 -8.67 -7.60
N MET A 185 -1.68 -9.91 -7.59
CA MET A 185 -0.99 -11.03 -8.21
C MET A 185 -1.14 -10.97 -9.74
N PRO A 186 -0.22 -11.58 -10.51
CA PRO A 186 -0.31 -11.66 -11.97
C PRO A 186 -1.55 -12.40 -12.48
N GLY A 187 -2.31 -13.05 -11.60
CA GLY A 187 -3.52 -13.78 -11.92
C GLY A 187 -4.31 -14.14 -10.68
N GLN A 188 -5.35 -14.96 -10.86
CA GLN A 188 -6.18 -15.52 -9.81
C GLN A 188 -5.81 -16.98 -9.58
N ILE A 189 -5.63 -17.37 -8.31
CA ILE A 189 -5.38 -18.75 -7.91
C ILE A 189 -6.57 -19.22 -7.06
N ALA A 190 -7.29 -20.26 -7.50
CA ALA A 190 -8.32 -20.87 -6.67
C ALA A 190 -7.68 -21.55 -5.45
N VAL A 191 -8.22 -21.21 -4.28
CA VAL A 191 -7.77 -21.76 -3.00
C VAL A 191 -8.96 -22.34 -2.24
N ASN A 192 -8.67 -23.30 -1.37
CA ASN A 192 -9.61 -23.94 -0.47
C ASN A 192 -9.04 -23.96 0.94
N ASP A 193 -9.91 -24.20 1.92
CA ASP A 193 -9.50 -24.37 3.31
C ASP A 193 -8.45 -25.49 3.44
N GLY A 194 -7.38 -25.21 4.19
CA GLY A 194 -6.26 -26.11 4.43
C GLY A 194 -5.20 -26.17 3.31
N ILE A 195 -5.41 -25.51 2.17
CA ILE A 195 -4.34 -25.37 1.16
C ILE A 195 -3.23 -24.47 1.72
N VAL A 196 -1.98 -24.83 1.42
CA VAL A 196 -0.80 -24.02 1.73
C VAL A 196 -0.13 -23.65 0.41
N LEU A 197 0.16 -22.37 0.19
CA LEU A 197 0.96 -21.91 -0.95
C LEU A 197 2.21 -21.17 -0.46
N PRO A 198 3.40 -21.48 -1.03
CA PRO A 198 4.60 -20.72 -0.76
C PRO A 198 4.54 -19.36 -1.47
N VAL A 199 4.55 -18.29 -0.69
CA VAL A 199 4.61 -16.92 -1.19
C VAL A 199 5.98 -16.33 -0.85
N THR A 200 6.78 -16.02 -1.87
CA THR A 200 8.04 -15.31 -1.69
C THR A 200 7.75 -13.85 -1.41
N CYS A 201 8.24 -13.32 -0.29
CA CYS A 201 8.37 -11.88 -0.06
C CYS A 201 9.85 -11.49 -0.17
N ALA A 202 10.13 -10.45 -0.94
CA ALA A 202 11.45 -9.88 -1.11
C ALA A 202 11.41 -8.40 -0.76
N HIS A 203 12.48 -7.90 -0.16
CA HIS A 203 12.69 -6.46 -0.08
C HIS A 203 14.08 -6.08 -0.59
N ASN A 204 14.21 -4.87 -1.12
CA ASN A 204 15.49 -4.18 -1.21
C ASN A 204 15.50 -3.01 -0.22
N THR A 205 16.35 -2.01 -0.41
CA THR A 205 16.43 -0.86 0.50
C THR A 205 15.29 0.16 0.32
N VAL A 206 14.46 0.02 -0.71
CA VAL A 206 13.42 1.00 -1.10
C VAL A 206 12.09 0.36 -1.53
N GLY A 207 11.91 -0.94 -1.39
CA GLY A 207 10.71 -1.59 -1.91
C GLY A 207 10.52 -3.00 -1.41
N ILE A 208 9.24 -3.37 -1.33
CA ILE A 208 8.74 -4.70 -0.95
C ILE A 208 8.03 -5.30 -2.16
N HIS A 209 8.23 -6.59 -2.38
CA HIS A 209 7.61 -7.33 -3.47
C HIS A 209 7.20 -8.72 -3.02
N PHE A 210 6.01 -9.14 -3.45
CA PHE A 210 5.52 -10.49 -3.23
C PHE A 210 5.36 -11.27 -4.54
N SER A 211 5.63 -12.56 -4.54
CA SER A 211 5.44 -13.41 -5.71
C SER A 211 5.10 -14.83 -5.30
N VAL A 212 4.34 -15.53 -6.14
CA VAL A 212 4.11 -16.98 -6.02
C VAL A 212 4.91 -17.64 -7.13
N GLU A 213 5.97 -18.36 -6.78
CA GLU A 213 6.79 -19.10 -7.74
C GLU A 213 6.01 -20.33 -8.23
N ASP A 214 6.15 -20.67 -9.52
CA ASP A 214 5.49 -21.83 -10.17
C ASP A 214 3.97 -21.94 -10.01
N ALA A 215 3.27 -20.82 -9.74
CA ALA A 215 1.83 -20.80 -9.60
C ALA A 215 1.10 -21.18 -10.91
N GLU A 216 0.22 -22.17 -10.84
CA GLU A 216 -0.82 -22.42 -11.84
C GLU A 216 -1.95 -21.42 -11.63
N TYR A 217 -1.89 -20.28 -12.35
CA TYR A 217 -2.96 -19.29 -12.34
C TYR A 217 -4.15 -19.78 -13.18
N ASP A 218 -5.33 -19.92 -12.57
CA ASP A 218 -6.57 -20.25 -13.29
C ASP A 218 -6.89 -19.21 -14.37
N HIS A 219 -6.57 -17.96 -14.06
CA HIS A 219 -6.69 -16.83 -14.97
C HIS A 219 -5.50 -15.90 -14.81
N VAL A 220 -4.82 -15.59 -15.92
CA VAL A 220 -3.73 -14.63 -15.96
C VAL A 220 -4.30 -13.23 -16.27
N SER A 221 -3.91 -12.24 -15.47
CA SER A 221 -4.21 -10.83 -15.72
C SER A 221 -3.54 -10.34 -17.01
N LYS A 222 -4.17 -9.41 -17.73
CA LYS A 222 -3.60 -8.88 -18.99
C LYS A 222 -2.41 -7.98 -18.68
N ARG A 223 -1.19 -8.47 -18.92
CA ARG A 223 0.07 -7.82 -18.56
C ARG A 223 0.30 -6.44 -19.21
N ASP A 224 -0.21 -6.22 -20.42
CA ASP A 224 0.05 -5.00 -21.21
C ASP A 224 -1.09 -3.97 -21.17
N ALA A 225 -2.13 -4.17 -20.35
CA ALA A 225 -3.35 -3.37 -20.39
C ALA A 225 -3.90 -2.98 -19.01
N SER A 226 -3.05 -2.86 -17.98
CA SER A 226 -3.52 -2.46 -16.64
C SER A 226 -4.30 -1.14 -16.70
N PHE A 227 -5.49 -1.10 -16.11
CA PHE A 227 -6.24 0.14 -16.04
C PHE A 227 -5.58 1.09 -15.03
N PRO A 228 -5.58 2.40 -15.30
CA PRO A 228 -5.20 3.38 -14.29
C PRO A 228 -5.94 3.13 -12.98
N LYS A 229 -5.20 3.14 -11.86
CA LYS A 229 -5.73 2.79 -10.53
C LYS A 229 -6.98 3.61 -10.17
N TYR A 230 -7.05 4.86 -10.61
CA TYR A 230 -8.19 5.75 -10.39
C TYR A 230 -9.49 5.31 -11.07
N HIS A 231 -9.46 4.49 -12.13
CA HIS A 231 -10.69 3.94 -12.72
C HIS A 231 -11.43 3.04 -11.72
N PHE A 232 -10.70 2.27 -10.89
CA PHE A 232 -11.32 1.47 -9.85
C PHE A 232 -11.88 2.31 -8.69
N HIS A 233 -11.34 3.51 -8.46
CA HIS A 233 -11.90 4.48 -7.50
C HIS A 233 -13.16 5.15 -8.06
N MET A 234 -13.17 5.48 -9.35
CA MET A 234 -14.33 6.05 -10.03
C MET A 234 -15.57 5.17 -9.93
N LEU A 235 -15.39 3.85 -9.97
CA LEU A 235 -16.48 2.89 -9.76
C LEU A 235 -17.11 2.97 -8.36
N ARG A 236 -16.42 3.52 -7.37
CA ARG A 236 -16.94 3.69 -6.01
C ARG A 236 -17.44 5.12 -5.72
N ASP A 237 -17.43 6.00 -6.72
CA ASP A 237 -17.89 7.38 -6.58
C ASP A 237 -19.41 7.46 -6.66
N GLU A 238 -20.08 7.04 -5.58
CA GLU A 238 -21.54 6.97 -5.49
C GLU A 238 -22.21 8.32 -5.79
N GLY A 239 -21.61 9.43 -5.34
CA GLY A 239 -22.13 10.77 -5.58
C GLY A 239 -22.12 11.14 -7.06
N ARG A 240 -21.02 10.87 -7.75
CA ARG A 240 -20.93 11.07 -9.21
C ARG A 240 -21.89 10.15 -9.93
N LEU A 241 -21.89 8.85 -9.61
CA LEU A 241 -22.74 7.86 -10.27
C LEU A 241 -24.23 8.22 -10.14
N ALA A 242 -24.69 8.56 -8.94
CA ALA A 242 -26.07 8.98 -8.70
C ALA A 242 -26.44 10.25 -9.49
N ALA A 243 -25.56 11.25 -9.52
CA ALA A 243 -25.82 12.48 -10.26
C ALA A 243 -25.97 12.23 -11.78
N TYR A 244 -25.13 11.36 -12.35
CA TYR A 244 -25.24 10.97 -13.77
C TYR A 244 -26.49 10.12 -14.04
N ALA A 245 -26.79 9.15 -13.18
CA ALA A 245 -27.98 8.31 -13.30
C ALA A 245 -29.26 9.15 -13.31
N ASP A 246 -29.42 10.04 -12.32
CA ASP A 246 -30.55 10.97 -12.22
C ASP A 246 -30.68 11.87 -13.47
N ALA A 247 -29.57 12.40 -13.96
CA ALA A 247 -29.55 13.27 -15.12
C ALA A 247 -29.95 12.51 -16.40
N ILE A 248 -29.38 11.31 -16.60
CA ILE A 248 -29.66 10.46 -17.76
C ILE A 248 -31.13 10.02 -17.75
N GLU A 249 -31.66 9.57 -16.61
CA GLU A 249 -33.06 9.15 -16.48
C GLU A 249 -34.02 10.29 -16.84
N ARG A 250 -33.78 11.51 -16.31
CA ARG A 250 -34.60 12.69 -16.62
C ARG A 250 -34.58 13.06 -18.10
N GLN A 251 -33.42 13.01 -18.76
CA GLN A 251 -33.33 13.35 -20.18
C GLN A 251 -33.95 12.27 -21.09
N ILE A 252 -33.74 11.00 -20.78
CA ILE A 252 -34.39 9.89 -21.48
C ILE A 252 -35.92 9.98 -21.32
N GLY A 253 -36.40 10.30 -20.12
CA GLY A 253 -37.83 10.51 -19.85
C GLY A 253 -38.43 11.60 -20.74
N LYS A 254 -37.74 12.73 -20.91
CA LYS A 254 -38.18 13.83 -21.80
C LYS A 254 -38.21 13.41 -23.27
N ILE A 255 -37.18 12.71 -23.75
CA ILE A 255 -37.13 12.21 -25.13
C ILE A 255 -38.33 11.27 -25.39
N LYS A 256 -38.58 10.33 -24.48
CA LYS A 256 -39.72 9.40 -24.59
C LYS A 256 -41.08 10.10 -24.51
N ALA A 257 -41.22 11.13 -23.68
CA ALA A 257 -42.45 11.91 -23.56
C ALA A 257 -42.80 12.66 -24.86
N ASN A 258 -41.80 13.00 -25.68
CA ASN A 258 -42.00 13.58 -27.01
C ASN A 258 -42.36 12.54 -28.08
N GLY A 259 -42.45 11.25 -27.73
CA GLY A 259 -42.70 10.16 -28.67
C GLY A 259 -41.45 9.65 -29.38
N ASP A 260 -40.26 10.17 -29.04
CA ASP A 260 -39.00 9.80 -29.66
C ASP A 260 -38.31 8.62 -28.96
N GLN A 261 -37.50 7.87 -29.71
CA GLN A 261 -36.64 6.82 -29.17
C GLN A 261 -35.28 7.39 -28.76
N ALA A 262 -34.87 7.14 -27.52
CA ALA A 262 -33.53 7.49 -27.06
C ALA A 262 -32.45 6.65 -27.78
N ARG A 263 -31.48 7.33 -28.39
CA ARG A 263 -30.25 6.77 -28.96
C ARG A 263 -29.09 7.53 -28.34
N VAL A 264 -28.28 6.85 -27.54
CA VAL A 264 -27.30 7.49 -26.65
C VAL A 264 -25.89 7.18 -27.17
N LEU A 265 -25.06 8.21 -27.25
CA LEU A 265 -23.63 8.12 -27.50
C LEU A 265 -22.92 8.58 -26.24
N ASP A 266 -22.11 7.70 -25.66
CA ASP A 266 -21.17 8.03 -24.59
C ASP A 266 -19.79 8.30 -25.20
N ILE A 267 -19.12 9.36 -24.74
CA ILE A 267 -17.78 9.76 -25.19
C ILE A 267 -16.94 10.01 -23.95
N GLY A 268 -16.02 9.09 -23.67
CA GLY A 268 -15.09 9.16 -22.56
C GLY A 268 -13.79 8.42 -22.87
N THR A 269 -12.78 8.59 -22.00
CA THR A 269 -11.47 7.94 -22.13
C THR A 269 -11.29 6.88 -21.05
N GLY A 270 -12.17 5.88 -21.05
CA GLY A 270 -12.21 4.83 -20.02
C GLY A 270 -13.07 5.24 -18.84
#